data_AF-A0A6H1N976-F1
#
_entry.id   AF-A0A6H1N976-F1
#
_cell.length_a   1.000
_cell.length_b   1.000
_cell.length_c   1.000
_cell.angle_alpha   90.00
_cell.angle_beta   90.00
_cell.angle_gamma   90.00
#
_symmetry.space_group_name_H-M   'P 1'
#
loop_
_entity.id
_entity.type
_entity.pdbx_description
1 polymer ?
#
loop_
_entity_poly.entity_id
_entity_poly.type
_entity_poly.pdbx_seq_one_letter_code
_entity_poly.pdbx_strand_id
1 'polypeptide(L)'
;MTGSTSVQGSLPTRDQVVALRDFIHGRTYAAAAPTIRINGEPPHAPGSDLARVAEVNQSLYQVTSHLCSRLYAELGTGHPGPVAEASWEALISISAAWREDPELPEGMRELLPVKPPR
;
A
#
# COMPACT_ATOMS: atom_id res chain seq x y z
N MET A 1 5.02 35.48 6.17
CA MET A 1 4.58 34.88 4.89
C MET A 1 5.24 33.51 4.79
N THR A 2 4.66 32.49 5.41
CA THR A 2 5.19 31.11 5.36
C THR A 2 4.47 30.40 4.22
N GLY A 3 5.14 30.28 3.08
CA GLY A 3 4.68 29.44 1.99
C GLY A 3 4.70 27.99 2.45
N SER A 4 3.53 27.46 2.79
CA SER A 4 3.33 26.02 2.87
C SER A 4 3.52 25.49 1.45
N THR A 5 4.72 24.97 1.15
CA THR A 5 4.93 24.10 0.00
C THR A 5 4.15 22.83 0.27
N SER A 6 2.84 22.89 0.01
CA SER A 6 2.06 21.70 -0.31
C SER A 6 2.82 21.03 -1.44
N VAL A 7 3.38 19.86 -1.19
CA VAL A 7 3.80 18.96 -2.26
C VAL A 7 2.48 18.60 -2.93
N GLN A 8 2.07 19.43 -3.89
CA GLN A 8 0.92 19.20 -4.73
C GLN A 8 1.36 18.07 -5.66
N GLY A 9 1.36 16.85 -5.11
CA GLY A 9 1.83 15.66 -5.77
C GLY A 9 0.94 15.44 -6.97
N SER A 10 1.52 15.56 -8.16
CA SER A 10 0.86 15.13 -9.39
C SER A 10 0.32 13.71 -9.18
N LEU A 11 -0.93 13.48 -9.57
CA LEU A 11 -1.54 12.16 -9.53
C LEU A 11 -0.62 11.12 -10.21
N PRO A 12 -0.55 9.90 -9.66
CA PRO A 12 0.38 8.90 -10.14
C PRO A 12 0.03 8.44 -11.54
N THR A 13 1.05 8.05 -12.29
CA THR A 13 0.87 7.25 -13.50
C THR A 13 0.35 5.86 -13.16
N ARG A 14 -0.30 5.20 -14.13
CA ARG A 14 -0.77 3.83 -13.95
C ARG A 14 0.36 2.86 -13.55
N ASP A 15 1.54 3.04 -14.13
CA ASP A 15 2.71 2.20 -13.85
C ASP A 15 3.22 2.40 -12.41
N GLN A 16 3.18 3.63 -11.91
CA GLN A 16 3.48 3.91 -10.49
C GLN A 16 2.49 3.21 -9.55
N VAL A 17 1.20 3.20 -9.89
CA VAL A 17 0.19 2.47 -9.08
C VAL A 17 0.44 0.96 -9.12
N VAL A 18 0.79 0.40 -10.28
CA VAL A 18 1.11 -1.02 -10.42
C VAL A 18 2.34 -1.38 -9.59
N ALA A 19 3.43 -0.63 -9.73
CA ALA A 19 4.67 -0.88 -9.00
C ALA A 19 4.46 -0.79 -7.48
N LEU A 20 3.73 0.22 -6.99
CA LEU A 20 3.47 0.37 -5.56
C LEU A 20 2.57 -0.75 -5.03
N ARG A 21 1.53 -1.14 -5.78
CA ARG A 21 0.66 -2.27 -5.43
C ARG A 21 1.46 -3.56 -5.30
N ASP A 22 2.26 -3.88 -6.31
CA ASP A 22 3.01 -5.13 -6.36
C ASP A 22 4.05 -5.18 -5.25
N PHE A 23 4.68 -4.05 -4.93
CA PHE A 23 5.54 -3.91 -3.76
C PHE A 23 4.78 -4.17 -2.45
N ILE A 24 3.67 -3.46 -2.17
CA ILE A 24 2.91 -3.63 -0.93
C ILE A 24 2.39 -5.07 -0.79
N HIS A 25 1.88 -5.65 -1.87
CA HIS A 25 1.42 -7.03 -1.88
C HIS A 25 2.57 -8.01 -1.63
N GLY A 26 3.73 -7.80 -2.25
CA GLY A 26 4.92 -8.62 -2.02
C GLY A 26 5.39 -8.58 -0.56
N ARG A 27 5.44 -7.39 0.05
CA ARG A 27 5.82 -7.24 1.47
C ARG A 27 4.80 -7.84 2.42
N THR A 28 3.52 -7.63 2.14
CA THR A 28 2.42 -8.24 2.92
C THR A 28 2.46 -9.75 2.83
N TYR A 29 2.69 -10.30 1.63
CA TYR A 29 2.82 -11.73 1.40
C TYR A 29 4.03 -12.32 2.14
N ALA A 30 5.20 -11.68 2.03
CA ALA A 30 6.42 -12.13 2.72
C ALA A 30 6.24 -12.13 4.25
N ALA A 31 5.59 -11.11 4.82
CA ALA A 31 5.27 -11.06 6.25
C ALA A 31 4.23 -12.12 6.66
N ALA A 32 3.29 -12.43 5.77
CA ALA A 32 2.26 -13.45 6.00
C ALA A 32 2.73 -14.88 5.72
N ALA A 33 3.85 -15.08 5.02
CA ALA A 33 4.30 -16.39 4.56
C ALA A 33 4.34 -17.47 5.67
N PRO A 34 4.79 -17.18 6.91
CA PRO A 34 4.74 -18.15 8.00
C PRO A 34 3.33 -18.58 8.43
N THR A 35 2.31 -17.82 8.05
CA THR A 35 0.89 -18.10 8.33
C THR A 35 0.18 -18.79 7.17
N ILE A 36 0.79 -18.85 5.98
CA ILE A 36 0.20 -19.46 4.80
C ILE A 36 0.19 -20.98 4.99
N ARG A 37 -1.01 -21.55 4.92
CA ARG A 37 -1.24 -22.99 5.02
C ARG A 37 -0.87 -23.70 3.73
N ILE A 38 -0.36 -24.91 3.87
CA ILE A 38 -0.27 -25.85 2.75
C ILE A 38 -1.68 -26.40 2.50
N ASN A 39 -2.03 -26.62 1.22
CA ASN A 39 -3.33 -27.20 0.85
C ASN A 39 -3.60 -28.49 1.64
N GLY A 40 -4.68 -28.51 2.41
CA GLY A 40 -5.12 -29.65 3.22
C GLY A 40 -4.84 -29.55 4.72
N GLU A 41 -4.01 -28.62 5.19
CA GLU A 41 -3.82 -28.40 6.63
C GLU A 41 -5.07 -27.82 7.29
N PRO A 42 -5.35 -28.06 8.58
CA PRO A 42 -6.46 -27.39 9.29
C PRO A 42 -6.20 -25.89 9.49
N PRO A 43 -7.25 -25.07 9.71
CA PRO A 43 -7.09 -23.66 10.07
C PRO A 43 -6.27 -23.47 11.35
N HIS A 44 -5.59 -22.33 11.47
CA HIS A 44 -4.99 -21.90 12.74
C HIS A 44 -6.06 -21.85 13.82
N ALA A 45 -5.70 -22.23 15.05
CA ALA A 45 -6.63 -22.21 16.17
C ALA A 45 -7.23 -20.80 16.33
N PRO A 46 -8.57 -20.67 16.46
CA PRO A 46 -9.20 -19.37 16.67
C PRO A 46 -8.57 -18.62 17.85
N GLY A 47 -8.21 -17.35 17.63
CA GLY A 47 -7.59 -16.51 18.64
C GLY A 47 -6.08 -16.72 18.84
N SER A 48 -5.45 -17.66 18.13
CA SER A 48 -3.98 -17.78 18.11
C SER A 48 -3.32 -16.58 17.44
N ASP A 49 -2.05 -16.33 17.78
CA ASP A 49 -1.29 -15.24 17.16
C ASP A 49 -1.16 -15.40 15.64
N LEU A 50 -1.02 -16.64 15.15
CA LEU A 50 -0.99 -16.94 13.72
C LEU A 50 -2.32 -16.62 13.02
N ALA A 51 -3.45 -16.95 13.65
CA ALA A 51 -4.77 -16.60 13.12
C ALA A 51 -4.95 -15.09 13.04
N ARG A 52 -4.56 -14.35 14.09
CA ARG A 52 -4.62 -12.87 14.12
C ARG A 52 -3.73 -12.24 13.05
N VAL A 53 -2.51 -12.71 12.88
CA VAL A 53 -1.59 -12.21 11.84
C VAL A 53 -2.17 -12.48 10.45
N ALA A 54 -2.75 -13.66 10.21
CA ALA A 54 -3.41 -13.96 8.93
C ALA A 54 -4.59 -13.02 8.64
N GLU A 55 -5.45 -12.74 9.63
CA GLU A 55 -6.58 -11.81 9.50
C GLU A 55 -6.13 -10.37 9.21
N VAL A 56 -5.11 -9.88 9.91
CA VAL A 56 -4.55 -8.55 9.70
C VAL A 56 -3.93 -8.44 8.31
N ASN A 57 -3.15 -9.42 7.88
CA ASN A 57 -2.54 -9.45 6.54
C ASN A 57 -3.60 -9.49 5.44
N GLN A 58 -4.65 -10.29 5.61
CA GLN A 58 -5.77 -10.33 4.68
C GLN A 58 -6.51 -8.98 4.60
N SER A 59 -6.71 -8.33 5.75
CA SER A 59 -7.35 -7.01 5.81
C SER A 59 -6.51 -5.95 5.10
N LEU A 60 -5.19 -5.97 5.31
CA LEU A 60 -4.27 -5.05 4.63
C LEU A 60 -4.32 -5.25 3.10
N TYR A 61 -4.28 -6.50 2.63
CA TYR A 61 -4.42 -6.83 1.21
C TYR A 61 -5.74 -6.32 0.61
N GLN A 62 -6.85 -6.48 1.34
CA GLN A 62 -8.17 -6.01 0.88
C GLN A 62 -8.22 -4.49 0.78
N VAL A 63 -7.70 -3.78 1.80
CA VAL A 63 -7.66 -2.31 1.80
C VAL A 63 -6.80 -1.80 0.64
N THR A 64 -5.59 -2.34 0.44
CA THR A 64 -4.70 -1.90 -0.64
C THR A 64 -5.28 -2.20 -2.02
N SER A 65 -5.90 -3.37 -2.18
CA SER A 65 -6.60 -3.75 -3.42
C SER A 65 -7.78 -2.82 -3.72
N HIS A 66 -8.57 -2.47 -2.70
CA HIS A 66 -9.69 -1.55 -2.83
C HIS A 66 -9.25 -0.15 -3.25
N LEU A 67 -8.22 0.39 -2.60
CA LEU A 67 -7.64 1.71 -2.93
C LEU A 67 -7.09 1.73 -4.36
N CYS A 68 -6.34 0.70 -4.76
CA CYS A 68 -5.84 0.58 -6.13
C CYS A 68 -6.98 0.53 -7.15
N SER A 69 -8.04 -0.25 -6.89
CA SER A 69 -9.20 -0.36 -7.76
C SER A 69 -9.90 0.99 -7.99
N ARG A 70 -10.14 1.75 -6.90
CA ARG A 70 -10.71 3.10 -6.99
C ARG A 70 -9.82 4.04 -7.78
N LEU A 71 -8.51 4.01 -7.52
CA LEU A 71 -7.55 4.85 -8.23
C LEU A 71 -7.51 4.52 -9.74
N TYR A 72 -7.51 3.24 -10.12
CA TYR A 72 -7.56 2.86 -11.53
C TYR A 72 -8.86 3.29 -12.21
N ALA A 73 -10.00 3.19 -11.53
CA ALA A 73 -11.27 3.64 -12.07
C ALA A 73 -11.25 5.14 -12.37
N GLU A 74 -10.76 5.96 -11.43
CA GLU A 74 -10.63 7.40 -11.60
C GLU A 74 -9.63 7.79 -12.68
N LEU A 75 -8.44 7.17 -12.71
CA LEU A 75 -7.45 7.41 -13.76
C LEU A 75 -7.99 7.07 -15.16
N GLY A 76 -8.83 6.02 -15.25
CA GLY A 76 -9.50 5.62 -16.49
C GLY A 76 -10.48 6.66 -17.05
N THR A 77 -10.96 7.59 -16.23
CA THR A 77 -11.85 8.69 -16.68
C THR A 77 -11.11 9.82 -17.41
N GLY A 78 -9.78 9.86 -17.32
CA GLY A 78 -8.95 10.96 -17.83
C GLY A 78 -9.04 12.26 -17.03
N HIS A 79 -9.93 12.34 -16.03
CA HIS A 79 -10.13 13.50 -15.17
C HIS A 79 -10.15 13.06 -13.70
N PRO A 80 -9.02 12.55 -13.19
CA PRO A 80 -8.99 11.97 -11.84
C PRO A 80 -9.34 13.03 -10.78
N GLY A 81 -10.36 12.74 -9.97
CA GLY A 81 -10.91 13.65 -8.98
C GLY A 81 -10.35 13.46 -7.57
N PRO A 82 -10.98 14.08 -6.55
CA PRO A 82 -10.53 13.99 -5.15
C PRO A 82 -10.43 12.56 -4.60
N VAL A 83 -11.21 11.63 -5.16
CA VAL A 83 -11.14 10.20 -4.80
C VAL A 83 -9.79 9.60 -5.21
N ALA A 84 -9.26 9.99 -6.37
CA ALA A 84 -7.96 9.52 -6.84
C ALA A 84 -6.84 10.02 -5.93
N GLU A 85 -6.87 11.31 -5.58
CA GLU A 85 -5.91 11.94 -4.68
C GLU A 85 -5.90 11.25 -3.31
N ALA A 86 -7.07 11.12 -2.68
CA ALA A 86 -7.19 10.47 -1.38
C ALA A 86 -6.76 8.99 -1.42
N SER A 87 -7.07 8.26 -2.50
CA SER A 87 -6.65 6.86 -2.65
C SER A 87 -5.14 6.75 -2.80
N TRP A 88 -4.52 7.66 -3.55
CA TRP A 88 -3.08 7.71 -3.72
C TRP A 88 -2.36 8.07 -2.43
N GLU A 89 -2.80 9.11 -1.72
CA GLU A 89 -2.22 9.50 -0.43
C GLU A 89 -2.31 8.39 0.62
N ALA A 90 -3.40 7.62 0.64
CA ALA A 90 -3.55 6.48 1.53
C ALA A 90 -2.53 5.37 1.21
N LEU A 91 -2.33 5.03 -0.07
CA LEU A 91 -1.33 4.05 -0.50
C LEU A 91 0.10 4.50 -0.17
N ILE A 92 0.40 5.79 -0.35
CA ILE A 92 1.67 6.41 0.00
C ILE A 92 1.90 6.38 1.54
N SER A 93 0.86 6.65 2.32
CA SER A 93 0.93 6.58 3.78
C SER A 93 1.17 5.17 4.28
N ILE A 94 0.50 4.17 3.69
CA ILE A 94 0.73 2.75 4.00
C ILE A 94 2.17 2.36 3.66
N SER A 95 2.67 2.78 2.50
CA SER A 95 4.00 2.41 2.02
C SER A 95 5.15 3.13 2.73
N ALA A 96 4.89 4.24 3.42
CA ALA A 96 5.88 4.96 4.21
C ALA A 96 6.57 4.08 5.28
N ALA A 97 5.91 3.02 5.75
CA ALA A 97 6.48 2.03 6.66
C ALA A 97 7.71 1.30 6.08
N TRP A 98 7.84 1.25 4.76
CA TRP A 98 8.92 0.57 4.03
C TRP A 98 9.82 1.53 3.24
N ARG A 99 9.89 2.81 3.61
CA ARG A 99 10.72 3.81 2.90
C ARG A 99 12.19 3.41 2.75
N GLU A 100 12.74 2.77 3.78
CA GLU A 100 14.13 2.34 3.88
C GLU A 100 14.34 0.92 3.31
N ASP A 101 13.28 0.29 2.81
CA ASP A 101 13.35 -1.05 2.24
C ASP A 101 14.18 -1.03 0.94
N PRO A 102 15.19 -1.89 0.80
CA PRO A 102 16.02 -1.95 -0.40
C PRO A 102 15.27 -2.47 -1.63
N GLU A 103 14.14 -3.17 -1.44
CA GLU A 103 13.29 -3.68 -2.52
C GLU A 103 12.26 -2.66 -2.99
N LEU A 104 12.23 -1.46 -2.39
CA LEU A 104 11.33 -0.39 -2.81
C LEU A 104 11.64 0.00 -4.27
N PRO A 105 10.63 0.04 -5.18
CA PRO A 105 10.87 0.38 -6.58
C PRO A 105 11.56 1.73 -6.76
N GLU A 106 12.39 1.83 -7.80
CA GLU A 106 13.10 3.07 -8.14
C GLU A 106 12.10 4.22 -8.35
N GLY A 107 12.45 5.42 -7.86
CA GLY A 107 11.58 6.60 -7.90
C GLY A 107 10.45 6.62 -6.86
N MET A 108 10.09 5.49 -6.23
CA MET A 108 9.04 5.49 -5.19
C MET A 108 9.47 6.20 -3.92
N ARG A 109 10.76 6.13 -3.57
CA ARG A 109 11.29 6.75 -2.35
C ARG A 109 11.06 8.27 -2.32
N GLU A 110 11.11 8.93 -3.46
CA GLU A 110 10.86 10.37 -3.59
C GLU A 110 9.38 10.72 -3.41
N LEU A 111 8.47 9.78 -3.67
CA LEU A 111 7.02 9.96 -3.55
C LEU A 111 6.52 9.75 -2.11
N LEU A 112 7.30 9.06 -1.27
CA LEU A 112 6.93 8.79 0.12
C LEU A 112 7.14 10.00 1.02
N PRO A 113 6.25 10.25 2.00
CA PRO A 113 6.39 11.35 2.95
C PRO A 113 7.67 11.19 3.76
N VAL A 114 8.45 12.27 3.87
CA VAL A 114 9.65 12.29 4.72
C VAL A 114 9.20 12.02 6.15
N LYS A 115 9.83 11.03 6.79
CA LYS A 115 9.53 10.70 8.18
C LYS A 115 9.72 11.98 9.01
N PRO A 116 8.72 12.44 9.79
CA PRO A 116 8.93 13.57 10.66
C PRO A 116 10.08 13.23 11.64
N PRO A 117 10.97 14.19 11.95
CA PRO A 117 11.99 13.98 12.96
C PRO A 117 11.30 13.55 14.27
N ARG A 118 11.89 12.53 14.92
CA ARG A 118 11.41 12.04 16.22
C ARG A 118 11.55 13.11 17.30
#